data_AF-A0A0V0GNP1-F1
#
_entry.id   AF-A0A0V0GNP1-F1
#
_cell.length_a   1.000
_cell.length_b   1.000
_cell.length_c   1.000
_cell.angle_alpha   90.00
_cell.angle_beta   90.00
_cell.angle_gamma   90.00
#
_symmetry.space_group_name_H-M   'P 1'
#
loop_
_entity.id
_entity.type
_entity.pdbx_description
1 polymer ?
#
loop_
_entity_poly.entity_id
_entity_poly.type
_entity_poly.pdbx_seq_one_letter_code
_entity_poly.pdbx_strand_id
1 'polypeptide(L)'
;MELMESLPQEEKVILVGHSLGGMNLGLVMEKYPQKIYVAVFLAAFMPDSIHRSSYVLDQYFERMPTINWLDTQFVSHGSPEEPLPSIFFGPKFLAYNLYQLCSPEDLALASSLGRSSSLFLEDLSKTKYFTDEGYGSVKKVY
;
A
#
# COMPACT_ATOMS: atom_id res chain seq x y z
N MET A 1 9.56 -10.45 5.70
CA MET A 1 8.45 -11.31 5.20
C MET A 1 8.36 -12.60 6.01
N GLU A 2 8.60 -12.50 7.32
CA GLU A 2 8.82 -13.66 8.20
C GLU A 2 7.62 -14.60 8.24
N LEU A 3 6.40 -14.05 8.19
CA LEU A 3 5.17 -14.84 8.14
C LEU A 3 5.16 -15.82 6.95
N MET A 4 5.39 -15.32 5.74
CA MET A 4 5.36 -16.15 4.52
C MET A 4 6.51 -17.15 4.47
N GLU A 5 7.66 -16.79 5.04
CA GLU A 5 8.83 -17.67 5.19
C GLU A 5 8.53 -18.82 6.16
N SER A 6 7.79 -18.56 7.23
CA SER A 6 7.42 -19.55 8.25
C SER A 6 6.37 -20.57 7.82
N LEU A 7 5.61 -20.29 6.75
CA LEU A 7 4.58 -21.21 6.25
C LEU A 7 5.21 -22.51 5.70
N PRO A 8 4.68 -23.70 6.04
CA PRO A 8 5.02 -24.95 5.37
C PRO A 8 4.84 -24.87 3.85
N GLN A 9 5.47 -25.77 3.10
CA GLN A 9 5.45 -25.73 1.64
C GLN A 9 4.06 -26.07 1.07
N GLU A 10 3.30 -26.90 1.78
CA GLU A 10 1.96 -27.37 1.41
C GLU A 10 0.85 -26.38 1.79
N GLU A 11 1.14 -25.44 2.70
CA GLU A 11 0.18 -24.43 3.13
C GLU A 11 0.17 -23.23 2.19
N LYS A 12 -1.05 -22.79 1.86
CA LYS A 12 -1.26 -21.56 1.10
C LYS A 12 -2.26 -20.66 1.82
N VAL A 13 -2.11 -19.37 1.60
CA VAL A 13 -2.94 -18.34 2.23
C VAL A 13 -3.78 -17.57 1.22
N ILE A 14 -4.83 -16.94 1.73
CA ILE A 14 -5.54 -15.88 1.03
C ILE A 14 -5.01 -14.57 1.58
N LEU A 15 -4.46 -13.74 0.71
CA LEU A 15 -3.97 -12.42 1.10
C LEU A 15 -5.08 -11.39 0.89
N VAL A 16 -5.26 -10.50 1.86
CA VAL A 16 -6.20 -9.37 1.76
C VAL A 16 -5.43 -8.09 2.09
N GLY A 17 -5.32 -7.21 1.10
CA GLY A 17 -4.61 -5.94 1.20
C GLY A 17 -5.60 -4.81 1.04
N HIS A 18 -5.61 -3.88 1.99
CA HIS A 18 -6.43 -2.67 1.94
C HIS A 18 -5.57 -1.44 1.66
N SER A 19 -6.05 -0.53 0.80
CA SER A 19 -5.37 0.74 0.47
C SER A 19 -3.90 0.52 0.05
N LEU A 20 -2.92 1.09 0.75
CA LEU A 20 -1.49 0.88 0.50
C LEU A 20 -1.03 -0.58 0.64
N GLY A 21 -1.77 -1.39 1.40
CA GLY A 21 -1.48 -2.81 1.59
C GLY A 21 -1.41 -3.62 0.30
N GLY A 22 -2.05 -3.15 -0.78
CA GLY A 22 -1.93 -3.79 -2.10
C GLY A 22 -0.51 -3.77 -2.68
N MET A 23 0.30 -2.74 -2.37
CA MET A 23 1.72 -2.71 -2.73
C MET A 23 2.52 -3.76 -1.96
N ASN A 24 2.20 -3.96 -0.68
CA ASN A 24 2.81 -5.00 0.14
C ASN A 24 2.43 -6.40 -0.37
N LEU A 25 1.18 -6.60 -0.79
CA LEU A 25 0.77 -7.85 -1.43
C LEU A 25 1.58 -8.10 -2.69
N GLY A 26 1.82 -7.08 -3.51
CA GLY A 26 2.65 -7.20 -4.71
C GLY A 26 4.00 -7.84 -4.44
N LEU A 27 4.70 -7.38 -3.40
CA LEU A 27 6.01 -7.93 -3.02
C LEU A 27 5.93 -9.39 -2.51
N VAL A 28 4.86 -9.72 -1.77
CA VAL A 28 4.64 -11.09 -1.29
C VAL A 28 4.29 -12.03 -2.45
N MET A 29 3.47 -11.58 -3.40
CA MET A 29 3.10 -12.32 -4.60
C MET A 29 4.29 -12.55 -5.52
N GLU A 30 5.19 -11.57 -5.64
CA GLU A 30 6.44 -11.72 -6.38
C GLU A 30 7.34 -12.80 -5.77
N LYS A 31 7.51 -12.80 -4.45
CA LYS A 31 8.48 -13.68 -3.77
C LYS A 31 7.92 -15.08 -3.47
N TYR A 32 6.62 -15.22 -3.22
CA TYR A 32 6.00 -16.48 -2.82
C TYR A 32 4.70 -16.81 -3.59
N PRO A 33 4.69 -16.72 -4.93
CA PRO A 33 3.47 -16.95 -5.72
C PRO A 33 2.84 -18.32 -5.44
N GLN A 34 3.67 -19.34 -5.21
CA GLN A 34 3.25 -20.72 -4.93
C GLN A 34 2.53 -20.89 -3.59
N LYS A 35 2.74 -19.99 -2.62
CA LYS A 35 2.14 -20.04 -1.26
C LYS A 35 0.82 -19.26 -1.18
N ILE A 36 0.26 -18.81 -2.30
CA ILE A 36 -0.91 -17.93 -2.31
C ILE A 36 -2.01 -18.58 -3.15
N TYR A 37 -3.21 -18.71 -2.57
CA TYR A 37 -4.39 -19.16 -3.31
C TYR A 37 -4.96 -18.02 -4.17
N VAL A 38 -5.12 -16.85 -3.57
CA VAL A 38 -5.65 -15.64 -4.21
C VAL A 38 -5.23 -14.42 -3.40
N ALA A 39 -4.99 -13.31 -4.10
CA ALA A 39 -4.77 -12.00 -3.50
C ALA A 39 -5.99 -11.10 -3.72
N VAL A 40 -6.56 -10.57 -2.64
CA VAL A 40 -7.72 -9.68 -2.63
C VAL A 40 -7.26 -8.25 -2.38
N PHE A 41 -7.61 -7.35 -3.28
CA PHE A 41 -7.27 -5.92 -3.25
C PHE A 41 -8.51 -5.12 -2.87
N LEU A 42 -8.69 -4.85 -1.58
CA LEU A 42 -9.84 -4.11 -1.06
C LEU A 42 -9.57 -2.61 -1.11
N ALA A 43 -10.19 -1.89 -2.04
CA ALA A 43 -9.97 -0.45 -2.23
C ALA A 43 -8.46 -0.08 -2.20
N ALA A 44 -7.65 -0.92 -2.86
CA ALA A 44 -6.21 -0.94 -2.70
C ALA A 44 -5.48 -0.50 -3.97
N PHE A 45 -4.24 -0.05 -3.81
CA PHE A 45 -3.33 0.12 -4.93
C PHE A 45 -2.94 -1.25 -5.48
N MET A 46 -3.37 -1.55 -6.71
CA MET A 46 -3.02 -2.79 -7.39
C MET A 46 -1.95 -2.49 -8.45
N PRO A 47 -0.69 -2.90 -8.24
CA PRO A 47 0.38 -2.67 -9.21
C PRO A 47 0.19 -3.56 -10.45
N ASP A 48 1.05 -3.39 -11.45
CA ASP A 48 1.13 -4.27 -12.62
C ASP A 48 2.57 -4.76 -12.85
N SER A 49 2.72 -5.73 -13.75
CA SER A 49 3.99 -6.32 -14.19
C SER A 49 4.55 -5.67 -15.46
N ILE A 50 4.00 -4.53 -15.90
CA ILE A 50 4.36 -3.85 -17.16
C ILE A 50 5.20 -2.60 -16.87
N HIS A 51 4.69 -1.72 -16.02
CA HIS A 51 5.28 -0.43 -15.68
C HIS A 51 6.27 -0.52 -14.50
N ARG A 52 6.90 0.60 -14.16
CA ARG A 52 7.68 0.74 -12.92
C ARG A 52 6.78 0.56 -11.70
N SER A 53 7.32 0.07 -10.59
CA SER A 53 6.51 -0.29 -9.42
C SER A 53 5.81 0.90 -8.76
N SER A 54 6.27 2.14 -8.95
CA SER A 54 5.58 3.35 -8.48
C SER A 54 4.37 3.75 -9.33
N TYR A 55 4.17 3.17 -10.52
CA TYR A 55 3.24 3.70 -11.53
C TYR A 55 1.81 3.95 -11.02
N VAL A 56 1.24 2.99 -10.26
CA VAL A 56 -0.12 3.13 -9.72
C VAL A 56 -0.23 4.26 -8.69
N LEU A 57 0.84 4.48 -7.92
CA LEU A 57 0.91 5.59 -6.96
C LEU A 57 1.10 6.92 -7.70
N ASP A 58 1.97 6.97 -8.70
CA ASP A 58 2.18 8.16 -9.54
C ASP A 58 0.85 8.61 -10.17
N GLN A 59 0.11 7.67 -10.77
CA GLN A 59 -1.21 7.93 -11.35
C GLN A 59 -2.23 8.42 -10.32
N TYR A 60 -2.17 7.92 -9.09
CA TYR A 60 -3.04 8.38 -8.01
C TYR A 60 -2.74 9.83 -7.62
N PHE A 61 -1.47 10.18 -7.43
CA PHE A 61 -1.07 11.54 -7.08
C PHE A 61 -1.34 12.54 -8.20
N GLU A 62 -1.15 12.15 -9.46
CA GLU A 62 -1.49 12.98 -10.62
C GLU A 62 -2.99 13.31 -10.68
N ARG A 63 -3.84 12.37 -10.25
CA ARG A 63 -5.31 12.51 -10.30
C ARG A 63 -5.92 13.09 -9.03
N MET A 64 -5.23 13.03 -7.89
CA MET A 64 -5.73 13.50 -6.61
C MET A 64 -5.44 15.00 -6.42
N PRO A 65 -6.46 15.88 -6.41
CA PRO A 65 -6.27 17.29 -6.13
C PRO A 65 -5.63 17.51 -4.76
N THR A 66 -4.67 18.43 -4.67
CA THR A 66 -3.96 18.72 -3.42
C THR A 66 -4.90 19.12 -2.28
N ILE A 67 -6.00 19.81 -2.59
CA ILE A 67 -7.03 20.20 -1.63
C ILE A 67 -7.69 19.00 -0.93
N ASN A 68 -7.73 17.83 -1.57
CA ASN A 68 -8.34 16.63 -1.00
C ASN A 68 -7.49 16.01 0.11
N TRP A 69 -6.22 16.40 0.27
CA TRP A 69 -5.39 15.92 1.38
C TRP A 69 -5.72 16.59 2.72
N LEU A 70 -6.51 17.67 2.72
CA LEU A 70 -6.95 18.39 3.92
C LEU A 70 -5.79 18.72 4.87
N ASP A 71 -5.78 18.13 6.07
CA ASP A 71 -4.78 18.32 7.12
C ASP A 71 -3.75 17.17 7.19
N THR A 72 -3.65 16.37 6.13
CA THR A 72 -2.58 15.37 5.98
C THR A 72 -1.22 16.07 5.96
N GLN A 73 -0.29 15.56 6.76
CA GLN A 73 1.07 16.07 6.85
C GLN A 73 1.98 15.26 5.94
N PHE A 74 2.77 15.98 5.13
CA PHE A 74 3.86 15.42 4.35
C PHE A 74 5.16 15.97 4.93
N VAL A 75 6.00 15.10 5.47
CA VAL A 75 7.26 15.49 6.12
C VAL A 75 8.40 14.67 5.53
N SER A 76 9.44 15.34 5.02
CA SER A 76 10.66 14.65 4.62
C SER A 76 11.60 14.50 5.81
N HIS A 77 11.98 13.26 6.11
CA HIS A 77 13.10 12.93 6.96
C HIS A 77 14.34 12.64 6.08
N GLY A 78 15.50 12.34 6.67
CA GLY A 78 16.72 12.01 5.89
C GLY A 78 17.55 13.21 5.48
N SER A 79 18.55 12.99 4.62
CA SER A 79 19.40 14.04 4.06
C SER A 79 18.81 14.62 2.77
N PRO A 80 19.27 15.79 2.29
CA PRO A 80 18.84 16.31 1.00
C PRO A 80 19.13 15.37 -0.19
N GLU A 81 20.16 14.53 -0.09
CA GLU A 81 20.56 13.55 -1.11
C GLU A 81 19.74 12.25 -1.04
N GLU A 82 19.23 11.90 0.15
CA GLU A 82 18.40 10.72 0.41
C GLU A 82 17.16 11.10 1.23
N PRO A 83 16.18 11.79 0.61
CA PRO A 83 14.98 12.21 1.29
C PRO A 83 14.08 11.02 1.61
N LEU A 84 13.58 10.96 2.84
CA LEU A 84 12.64 9.95 3.31
C LEU A 84 11.27 10.59 3.55
N PRO A 85 10.43 10.73 2.52
CA PRO A 85 9.12 11.32 2.66
C PRO A 85 8.22 10.41 3.50
N SER A 86 7.58 11.01 4.49
CA SER A 86 6.56 10.40 5.33
C SER A 86 5.23 11.11 5.17
N ILE A 87 4.16 10.37 5.43
CA ILE A 87 2.78 10.84 5.37
C ILE A 87 2.07 10.50 6.68
N PHE A 88 1.35 11.46 7.23
CA PHE A 88 0.50 11.28 8.39
C PHE A 88 -0.87 11.88 8.15
N PHE A 89 -1.91 11.04 8.18
CA PHE A 89 -3.29 11.50 7.98
C PHE A 89 -3.78 12.30 9.19
N GLY A 90 -4.15 13.56 8.94
CA GLY A 90 -4.73 14.41 9.96
C GLY A 90 -6.18 14.04 10.28
N PRO A 91 -6.71 14.50 11.42
CA PRO A 91 -8.05 14.16 11.88
C PRO A 91 -9.17 14.60 10.91
N LYS A 92 -9.01 15.71 10.15
CA LYS A 92 -10.00 16.11 9.15
C LYS A 92 -9.98 15.17 7.95
N PHE A 93 -8.80 14.78 7.48
CA PHE A 93 -8.67 13.78 6.41
C PHE A 93 -9.29 12.45 6.82
N LEU A 94 -9.00 11.97 8.03
CA LEU A 94 -9.62 10.75 8.55
C LEU A 94 -11.15 10.88 8.56
N ALA A 95 -11.70 11.96 9.14
CA ALA A 95 -13.14 12.13 9.32
C ALA A 95 -13.92 12.29 8.00
N TYR A 96 -13.39 13.06 7.05
CA TYR A 96 -14.13 13.43 5.84
C TYR A 96 -13.86 12.53 4.64
N ASN A 97 -12.72 11.85 4.59
CA ASN A 97 -12.31 11.08 3.40
C ASN A 97 -12.17 9.57 3.63
N LEU A 98 -11.90 9.12 4.86
CA LEU A 98 -11.72 7.69 5.14
C LEU A 98 -12.84 7.10 6.01
N TYR A 99 -13.30 7.82 7.03
CA TYR A 99 -14.26 7.36 8.05
C TYR A 99 -15.61 8.08 8.00
N GLN A 100 -15.93 8.76 6.90
CA GLN A 100 -17.15 9.57 6.76
C GLN A 100 -18.46 8.78 6.85
N LEU A 101 -18.40 7.46 6.70
CA LEU A 101 -19.54 6.53 6.87
C LEU A 101 -19.36 5.58 8.07
N CYS A 102 -18.34 5.79 8.89
CA CYS A 102 -18.05 4.96 10.07
C CYS A 102 -18.67 5.57 11.33
N SER A 103 -18.64 4.80 12.43
CA SER A 103 -19.06 5.29 13.73
C SER A 103 -18.07 6.33 14.30
N PRO A 104 -18.51 7.22 15.20
CA PRO A 104 -17.61 8.10 15.94
C PRO A 104 -16.53 7.34 16.72
N GLU A 105 -16.85 6.15 17.22
CA GLU A 105 -15.94 5.27 17.95
C GLU A 105 -14.78 4.78 17.06
N ASP A 106 -15.08 4.39 15.81
CA ASP A 106 -14.04 3.99 14.84
C ASP A 106 -13.11 5.16 14.51
N LEU A 107 -13.66 6.37 14.31
CA LEU A 107 -12.86 7.56 14.04
C LEU A 107 -11.96 7.92 15.23
N ALA A 108 -12.48 7.83 16.45
CA ALA A 108 -11.70 8.06 17.67
C ALA A 108 -10.57 7.05 17.81
N LEU A 109 -10.86 5.76 17.56
CA LEU A 109 -9.87 4.70 17.58
C LEU A 109 -8.77 4.93 16.53
N ALA A 110 -9.15 5.19 15.28
CA ALA A 110 -8.23 5.48 14.18
C ALA A 110 -7.33 6.69 14.48
N SER A 111 -7.89 7.74 15.06
CA SER A 111 -7.15 8.94 15.45
C SER A 111 -6.13 8.67 16.56
N SER A 112 -6.43 7.74 17.48
CA SER A 112 -5.52 7.37 18.59
C SER A 112 -4.40 6.41 18.17
N LEU A 113 -4.63 5.59 17.14
CA LEU A 113 -3.69 4.57 16.66
C LEU A 113 -2.90 4.99 15.42
N GLY A 114 -3.31 6.08 14.76
CA GLY A 114 -2.66 6.60 13.58
C GLY A 114 -1.18 6.86 13.81
N ARG A 115 -0.35 6.47 12.84
CA ARG A 115 1.11 6.71 12.85
C ARG A 115 1.57 7.13 11.47
N SER A 116 2.68 7.85 11.41
CA SER A 116 3.29 8.21 10.13
C SER A 116 3.70 6.95 9.36
N SER A 117 3.48 6.97 8.05
CA SER A 117 3.89 5.93 7.11
C SER A 117 4.77 6.52 6.00
N SER A 118 5.24 5.70 5.08
CA SER A 118 5.84 6.13 3.82
C SER A 118 5.22 5.35 2.66
N LEU A 119 5.24 5.99 1.49
CA LEU A 119 4.82 5.37 0.23
C LEU A 119 5.99 4.71 -0.51
N PHE A 120 7.24 4.92 -0.04
CA PHE A 120 8.46 4.39 -0.66
C PHE A 120 8.56 4.70 -2.16
N LEU A 121 7.99 5.85 -2.59
CA LEU A 121 7.95 6.25 -4.00
C LEU A 121 9.35 6.30 -4.62
N GLU A 122 10.34 6.75 -3.86
CA GLU A 122 11.72 6.83 -4.34
C GLU A 122 12.25 5.44 -4.73
N ASP A 123 12.13 4.45 -3.85
CA ASP A 123 12.58 3.08 -4.12
C ASP A 123 11.77 2.44 -5.26
N LEU A 124 10.44 2.58 -5.21
CA LEU A 124 9.52 1.99 -6.19
C LEU A 124 9.65 2.62 -7.58
N SER A 125 10.17 3.84 -7.69
CA SER A 125 10.37 4.53 -8.97
C SER A 125 11.64 4.08 -9.69
N LYS A 126 12.64 3.60 -8.94
CA LYS A 126 13.97 3.21 -9.45
C LYS A 126 14.00 1.80 -10.01
N THR A 127 13.05 0.93 -9.65
CA THR A 127 13.09 -0.49 -10.02
C THR A 127 11.71 -1.02 -10.38
N LYS A 128 11.69 -1.99 -11.30
CA LYS A 128 10.51 -2.79 -11.62
C LYS A 128 10.57 -4.09 -10.83
N TYR A 129 9.83 -4.15 -9.73
CA TYR A 129 9.84 -5.30 -8.83
C TYR A 129 8.92 -6.44 -9.28
N PHE A 130 7.92 -6.17 -10.13
CA PHE A 130 6.85 -7.13 -10.40
C PHE A 130 7.00 -7.76 -11.79
N THR A 131 6.95 -9.09 -11.82
CA THR A 131 7.08 -9.90 -13.03
C THR A 131 5.78 -10.64 -13.36
N ASP A 132 5.69 -11.20 -14.57
CA ASP A 132 4.55 -12.03 -14.96
C ASP A 132 4.60 -13.40 -14.25
N GLU A 133 5.79 -13.92 -13.99
CA GLU A 133 6.02 -15.21 -13.33
C GLU A 133 5.78 -15.15 -11.82
N GLY A 134 6.16 -14.05 -11.17
CA GLY A 134 5.93 -13.80 -9.74
C GLY A 134 4.55 -13.20 -9.50
N TYR A 135 4.50 -11.88 -9.40
CA TYR A 135 3.26 -11.13 -9.15
C TYR A 135 2.13 -11.47 -10.11
N GLY A 136 2.43 -11.59 -11.41
CA GLY A 136 1.47 -11.84 -12.48
C GLY A 136 0.76 -13.19 -12.35
N SER A 137 1.46 -14.22 -11.88
CA SER A 137 0.96 -15.60 -11.82
C SER A 137 -0.08 -15.85 -10.73
N VAL A 138 -0.12 -15.00 -9.70
CA VAL A 138 -1.09 -15.10 -8.61
C VAL A 138 -2.46 -14.57 -9.05
N LYS A 139 -3.52 -15.34 -8.77
CA LYS A 139 -4.92 -14.94 -9.01
C LYS A 139 -5.29 -13.73 -8.15
N LYS A 140 -5.97 -12.75 -8.74
CA LYS A 140 -6.34 -11.47 -8.10
C LYS A 140 -7.87 -11.31 -8.06
N VAL A 141 -8.38 -10.68 -7.01
CA VAL A 141 -9.78 -10.27 -6.83
C VAL A 141 -9.79 -8.83 -6.32
N TYR A 142 -10.67 -7.98 -6.84
CA TYR A 142 -10.76 -6.56 -6.49
C TYR A 142 -12.18 -6.04 -6.68
#